data_AF-X0UJ72-F1
#
_entry.id   AF-X0UJ72-F1
#
_cell.length_a   1.000
_cell.length_b   1.000
_cell.length_c   1.000
_cell.angle_alpha   90.00
_cell.angle_beta   90.00
_cell.angle_gamma   90.00
#
_symmetry.space_group_name_H-M   'P 1'
#
loop_
_entity.id
_entity.type
_entity.pdbx_description
1 polymer ?
#
loop_
_entity_poly.entity_id
_entity_poly.type
_entity_poly.pdbx_seq_one_letter_code
_entity_poly.pdbx_strand_id
1 'polypeptide(L)'
;MKTILTNCTVIACTGKQPMKDVIVIVEDDKIAEVKAGTYSQAVGEGERVFDLEGGYVLPGLWDVHAHLGDLIPDPKHLLETESPIDYAIRAGRNAMDALRAGITGIRILGEDHYADVAWKRAFDAGVFVGPRLFVCGKAMCITGGHGHGTLGSVEVDG
;
A
#
# COMPACT_ATOMS: atom_id res chain seq x y z
N MET A 1 -17.80 -12.97 -3.46
CA MET A 1 -16.86 -14.10 -3.18
C MET A 1 -16.58 -14.12 -1.69
N LYS A 2 -16.56 -15.30 -1.06
CA LYS A 2 -16.35 -15.43 0.40
C LYS A 2 -15.01 -16.09 0.69
N THR A 3 -14.16 -15.40 1.43
CA THR A 3 -12.84 -15.88 1.88
C THR A 3 -12.88 -16.08 3.40
N ILE A 4 -12.37 -17.21 3.87
CA ILE A 4 -12.36 -17.58 5.29
C ILE A 4 -10.91 -17.86 5.68
N LEU A 5 -10.40 -17.14 6.67
CA LEU A 5 -9.10 -17.36 7.28
C LEU A 5 -9.30 -18.09 8.61
N THR A 6 -8.57 -19.18 8.83
CA THR A 6 -8.74 -20.04 10.01
C THR A 6 -7.43 -20.25 10.74
N ASN A 7 -7.49 -20.72 11.99
CA ASN A 7 -6.32 -21.10 12.78
C ASN A 7 -5.29 -19.96 12.86
N CYS A 8 -5.75 -18.78 13.29
CA CYS A 8 -4.92 -17.59 13.33
C CYS A 8 -5.11 -16.80 14.62
N THR A 9 -4.11 -15.96 14.92
CA THR A 9 -4.20 -14.92 15.94
C THR A 9 -4.40 -13.56 15.28
N VAL A 10 -5.45 -12.83 15.64
CA VAL A 10 -5.73 -11.50 15.09
C VAL A 10 -5.19 -10.41 16.01
N ILE A 11 -4.33 -9.54 15.46
CA ILE A 11 -3.90 -8.29 16.11
C ILE A 11 -4.67 -7.15 15.46
N ALA A 12 -5.76 -6.70 16.09
CA ALA A 12 -6.64 -5.68 15.51
C ALA A 12 -6.09 -4.24 15.56
N CYS A 13 -4.91 -4.02 16.15
CA CYS A 13 -4.28 -2.70 16.30
C CYS A 13 -5.17 -1.65 17.02
N THR A 14 -6.07 -2.08 17.90
CA THR A 14 -6.97 -1.21 18.68
C THR A 14 -6.46 -0.93 20.11
N GLY A 15 -5.26 -1.39 20.45
CA GLY A 15 -4.71 -1.36 21.82
C GLY A 15 -5.18 -2.50 22.72
N LYS A 16 -6.12 -3.34 22.25
CA LYS A 16 -6.53 -4.56 22.94
C LYS A 16 -5.53 -5.70 22.71
N GLN A 17 -5.58 -6.72 23.58
CA GLN A 17 -4.77 -7.92 23.46
C GLN A 17 -5.09 -8.70 22.17
N PRO A 18 -4.12 -9.43 21.58
CA PRO A 18 -4.36 -10.29 20.42
C PRO A 18 -5.44 -11.34 20.69
N MET A 19 -6.31 -11.56 19.71
CA MET A 19 -7.38 -12.56 19.77
C MET A 19 -6.86 -13.87 19.19
N LYS A 20 -6.77 -14.93 20.01
CA LYS A 20 -6.27 -16.25 19.60
C LYS A 20 -7.41 -17.13 19.09
N ASP A 21 -7.04 -18.11 18.27
CA ASP A 21 -7.96 -19.13 17.73
C ASP A 21 -9.18 -18.49 17.07
N VAL A 22 -8.93 -17.62 16.07
CA VAL A 22 -9.95 -16.82 15.41
C VAL A 22 -10.20 -17.31 13.98
N ILE A 23 -11.46 -17.15 13.57
CA ILE A 23 -11.92 -17.24 12.19
C ILE A 23 -12.23 -15.82 11.69
N VAL A 24 -11.66 -15.44 10.55
CA VAL A 24 -11.97 -14.18 9.86
C VAL A 24 -12.71 -14.49 8.57
N ILE A 25 -13.89 -13.90 8.40
CA ILE A 25 -14.70 -14.05 7.19
C ILE A 25 -14.68 -12.72 6.45
N VAL A 26 -14.23 -12.78 5.20
CA VAL A 26 -14.21 -11.67 4.25
C VAL A 26 -15.22 -11.97 3.16
N GLU A 27 -16.17 -11.07 2.96
CA GLU A 27 -17.13 -11.13 1.86
C GLU A 27 -16.88 -9.92 0.96
N ASP A 28 -16.59 -10.22 -0.30
CA ASP A 28 -16.19 -9.25 -1.32
C ASP A 28 -14.98 -8.40 -0.88
N ASP A 29 -15.18 -7.13 -0.52
CA ASP A 29 -14.13 -6.19 -0.13
C ASP A 29 -14.13 -5.83 1.36
N LYS A 30 -14.94 -6.53 2.17
CA LYS A 30 -15.14 -6.21 3.60
C LYS A 30 -14.97 -7.41 4.50
N ILE A 31 -14.48 -7.13 5.71
CA ILE A 31 -14.52 -8.09 6.82
C ILE A 31 -15.97 -8.18 7.29
N ALA A 32 -16.61 -9.31 7.03
CA ALA A 32 -17.99 -9.58 7.42
C ALA A 32 -18.09 -10.01 8.89
N GLU A 33 -17.15 -10.83 9.35
CA GLU A 33 -17.16 -11.36 10.70
C GLU A 33 -15.73 -11.68 11.20
N VAL A 34 -15.50 -11.47 12.49
CA VAL A 34 -14.32 -11.95 13.23
C VAL A 34 -14.82 -12.64 14.49
N LYS A 35 -14.59 -13.96 14.62
CA LYS A 35 -15.10 -14.73 15.77
C LYS A 35 -14.09 -15.73 16.30
N ALA A 36 -14.14 -15.97 17.60
CA ALA A 36 -13.35 -17.02 18.25
C ALA A 36 -13.87 -18.42 17.88
N GLY A 37 -12.95 -19.38 17.79
CA GLY A 37 -13.24 -20.79 17.58
C GLY A 37 -12.41 -21.44 16.47
N THR A 38 -12.62 -22.74 16.31
CA THR A 38 -12.01 -23.55 15.26
C THR A 38 -13.02 -23.74 14.13
N TYR A 39 -12.58 -23.59 12.88
CA TYR A 39 -13.42 -23.84 11.72
C TYR A 39 -13.60 -25.35 11.53
N SER A 40 -14.85 -25.82 11.59
CA SER A 40 -15.20 -27.24 11.50
C SER A 40 -16.25 -27.55 10.42
N GLN A 41 -16.64 -26.55 9.64
CA GLN A 41 -17.63 -26.70 8.58
C GLN A 41 -16.99 -27.19 7.28
N ALA A 42 -17.74 -27.93 6.48
CA ALA A 42 -17.31 -28.25 5.12
C ALA A 42 -17.24 -26.96 4.29
N VAL A 43 -16.27 -26.89 3.36
CA VAL A 43 -16.13 -25.75 2.44
C VAL A 43 -17.36 -25.71 1.52
N GLY A 44 -18.13 -24.62 1.59
CA GLY A 44 -19.28 -24.40 0.73
C GLY A 44 -18.89 -24.03 -0.71
N GLU A 45 -19.85 -24.11 -1.65
CA GLU A 45 -19.63 -23.66 -3.03
C GLU A 45 -19.25 -22.17 -3.07
N GLY A 46 -18.15 -21.85 -3.75
CA GLY A 46 -17.66 -20.47 -3.90
C GLY A 46 -16.94 -19.90 -2.66
N GLU A 47 -16.74 -20.70 -1.61
CA GLU A 47 -15.92 -20.33 -0.46
C GLU A 47 -14.45 -20.68 -0.69
N ARG A 48 -13.55 -19.77 -0.27
CA ARG A 48 -12.11 -20.01 -0.22
C ARG A 48 -11.66 -20.05 1.22
N VAL A 49 -11.23 -21.22 1.70
CA VAL A 49 -10.73 -21.39 3.07
C VAL A 49 -9.21 -21.45 3.06
N PHE A 50 -8.58 -20.67 3.92
CA PHE A 50 -7.14 -20.63 4.14
C PHE A 50 -6.83 -20.95 5.61
N ASP A 51 -6.16 -22.06 5.84
CA ASP A 51 -5.53 -22.34 7.13
C ASP A 51 -4.23 -21.53 7.23
N LEU A 52 -4.11 -20.71 8.28
CA LEU A 52 -2.95 -19.87 8.51
C LEU A 52 -1.91 -20.51 9.45
N GLU A 53 -2.12 -21.77 9.84
CA GLU A 53 -1.15 -22.60 10.55
C GLU A 53 -0.65 -21.98 11.87
N GLY A 54 -1.54 -21.30 12.59
CA GLY A 54 -1.22 -20.56 13.82
C GLY A 54 -0.61 -19.18 13.59
N GLY A 55 -0.60 -18.71 12.33
CA GLY A 55 -0.07 -17.41 11.93
C GLY A 55 -0.85 -16.21 12.49
N TYR A 56 -0.29 -15.02 12.25
CA TYR A 56 -0.86 -13.76 12.72
C TYR A 56 -1.50 -12.98 11.58
N VAL A 57 -2.71 -12.47 11.83
CA VAL A 57 -3.43 -11.58 10.91
C VAL A 57 -3.42 -10.18 11.49
N LEU A 58 -3.00 -9.21 10.67
CA LEU A 58 -3.00 -7.79 10.99
C LEU A 58 -3.81 -7.03 9.93
N PRO A 59 -4.34 -5.84 10.26
CA PRO A 59 -4.75 -4.88 9.26
C PRO A 59 -3.61 -4.61 8.28
N GLY A 60 -3.95 -4.35 7.01
CA GLY A 60 -2.96 -3.93 6.03
C GLY A 60 -2.19 -2.69 6.50
N LEU A 61 -0.88 -2.69 6.30
CA LEU A 61 -0.01 -1.63 6.81
C LEU A 61 -0.21 -0.35 6.00
N TRP A 62 0.14 0.77 6.63
CA TRP A 62 0.13 2.09 6.02
C TRP A 62 1.51 2.74 6.08
N ASP A 63 1.92 3.32 4.96
CA ASP A 63 3.02 4.28 4.91
C ASP A 63 2.44 5.68 4.73
N VAL A 64 2.74 6.58 5.66
CA VAL A 64 2.16 7.93 5.71
C VAL A 64 3.10 9.01 5.19
N HIS A 65 4.30 8.63 4.73
CA HIS A 65 5.29 9.54 4.17
C HIS A 65 6.21 8.78 3.20
N ALA A 66 5.79 8.68 1.95
CA ALA A 66 6.56 8.01 0.92
C ALA A 66 6.71 8.87 -0.35
N HIS A 67 7.71 8.49 -1.15
CA HIS A 67 7.98 8.99 -2.49
C HIS A 67 8.20 7.75 -3.38
N LEU A 68 7.35 7.54 -4.40
CA LEU A 68 7.45 6.34 -5.23
C LEU A 68 8.67 6.40 -6.13
N GLY A 69 9.03 7.60 -6.58
CA GLY A 69 10.20 7.86 -7.41
C GLY A 69 11.52 7.85 -6.67
N ASP A 70 11.56 7.75 -5.34
CA ASP A 70 12.85 7.70 -4.63
C ASP A 70 13.59 6.38 -4.89
N LEU A 71 14.92 6.46 -4.85
CA LEU A 71 15.83 5.32 -4.98
C LEU A 71 16.97 5.50 -3.97
N ILE A 72 16.98 4.68 -2.92
CA ILE A 72 17.97 4.75 -1.84
C ILE A 72 18.57 3.36 -1.61
N PRO A 73 19.86 3.14 -1.92
CA PRO A 73 20.78 4.08 -2.58
C PRO A 73 20.37 4.36 -4.05
N ASP A 74 20.84 5.47 -4.63
CA ASP A 74 20.65 5.80 -6.06
C ASP A 74 21.84 5.29 -6.89
N PRO A 75 21.81 4.05 -7.41
CA PRO A 75 22.91 3.52 -8.19
C PRO A 75 23.10 4.31 -9.48
N LYS A 76 24.32 4.82 -9.69
CA LYS A 76 24.77 5.51 -10.90
C LYS A 76 24.06 6.84 -11.17
N HIS A 77 23.53 7.52 -10.14
CA HIS A 77 22.83 8.81 -10.30
C HIS A 77 21.65 8.69 -11.28
N LEU A 78 20.87 7.61 -11.16
CA LEU A 78 19.75 7.37 -12.05
C LEU A 78 18.67 8.44 -11.88
N LEU A 79 18.44 8.93 -10.66
CA LEU A 79 17.41 9.94 -10.41
C LEU A 79 17.65 11.25 -11.18
N GLU A 80 18.89 11.56 -11.54
CA GLU A 80 19.26 12.76 -12.29
C GLU A 80 19.23 12.55 -13.82
N THR A 81 19.25 11.29 -14.27
CA THR A 81 19.51 10.95 -15.69
C THR A 81 18.42 10.14 -16.35
N GLU A 82 17.50 9.57 -15.57
CA GLU A 82 16.41 8.76 -16.10
C GLU A 82 15.38 9.61 -16.85
N SER A 83 14.74 9.01 -17.86
CA SER A 83 13.66 9.68 -18.57
C SER A 83 12.38 9.70 -17.70
N PRO A 84 11.45 10.64 -17.93
CA PRO A 84 10.17 10.65 -17.22
C PRO A 84 9.36 9.35 -17.35
N ILE A 85 9.53 8.62 -18.46
CA ILE A 85 8.84 7.34 -18.70
C ILE A 85 9.47 6.24 -17.85
N ASP A 86 10.80 6.16 -17.80
CA ASP A 86 11.51 5.17 -16.97
C ASP A 86 11.24 5.41 -15.48
N TYR A 87 11.25 6.68 -15.05
CA TYR A 87 10.83 7.12 -13.72
C TYR A 87 9.45 6.57 -13.37
N ALA A 88 8.47 6.80 -14.25
CA ALA A 88 7.10 6.36 -14.01
C ALA A 88 6.99 4.84 -13.88
N ILE A 89 7.68 4.06 -14.73
CA ILE A 89 7.70 2.60 -14.64
C ILE A 89 8.28 2.15 -13.29
N ARG A 90 9.40 2.75 -12.88
CA ARG A 90 10.09 2.44 -11.63
C ARG A 90 9.23 2.80 -10.41
N ALA A 91 8.59 3.96 -10.40
CA ALA A 91 7.68 4.41 -9.35
C ALA A 91 6.53 3.42 -9.13
N GLY A 92 5.93 2.92 -10.22
CA GLY A 92 4.87 1.90 -10.13
C GLY A 92 5.35 0.58 -9.58
N ARG A 93 6.53 0.12 -10.01
CA ARG A 93 7.17 -1.07 -9.46
C ARG A 93 7.37 -0.92 -7.95
N ASN A 94 7.91 0.21 -7.50
CA ASN A 94 8.13 0.50 -6.09
C ASN A 94 6.80 0.44 -5.29
N ALA A 95 5.71 1.00 -5.82
CA ALA A 95 4.38 0.89 -5.18
C ALA A 95 3.87 -0.56 -5.09
N MET A 96 4.06 -1.37 -6.14
CA MET A 96 3.70 -2.79 -6.13
C MET A 96 4.57 -3.61 -5.17
N ASP A 97 5.85 -3.27 -5.03
CA ASP A 97 6.75 -3.89 -4.06
C ASP A 97 6.36 -3.55 -2.62
N ALA A 98 5.92 -2.31 -2.36
CA ALA A 98 5.34 -1.92 -1.07
C ALA A 98 4.11 -2.77 -0.71
N LEU A 99 3.22 -3.03 -1.68
CA LEU A 99 2.08 -3.93 -1.48
C LEU A 99 2.53 -5.36 -1.15
N ARG A 100 3.55 -5.88 -1.85
CA ARG A 100 4.12 -7.21 -1.55
C ARG A 100 4.70 -7.30 -0.14
N ALA A 101 5.21 -6.18 0.39
CA ALA A 101 5.68 -6.07 1.76
C ALA A 101 4.56 -5.88 2.80
N GLY A 102 3.29 -5.83 2.37
CA GLY A 102 2.11 -5.70 3.25
C GLY A 102 1.59 -4.27 3.42
N ILE A 103 2.16 -3.27 2.73
CA ILE A 103 1.68 -1.88 2.76
C ILE A 103 0.51 -1.74 1.79
N THR A 104 -0.70 -1.64 2.33
CA THR A 104 -1.94 -1.59 1.54
C THR A 104 -2.44 -0.16 1.27
N GLY A 105 -1.94 0.83 2.02
CA GLY A 105 -2.25 2.25 1.84
C GLY A 105 -0.98 3.10 1.93
N ILE A 106 -0.84 4.07 1.02
CA ILE A 106 0.34 4.96 0.97
C ILE A 106 -0.12 6.40 0.81
N ARG A 107 0.45 7.30 1.62
CA ARG A 107 0.33 8.75 1.45
C ARG A 107 1.64 9.32 0.90
N ILE A 108 1.56 9.86 -0.31
CA ILE A 108 2.66 10.43 -1.08
C ILE A 108 2.65 11.94 -0.89
N LEU A 109 3.81 12.51 -0.54
CA LEU A 109 3.96 13.90 -0.08
C LEU A 109 4.84 14.77 -0.98
N GLY A 110 5.11 14.29 -2.18
CA GLY A 110 5.88 14.98 -3.20
C GLY A 110 6.30 13.96 -4.25
N GLU A 111 6.08 14.25 -5.51
CA GLU A 111 6.44 13.34 -6.59
C GLU A 111 6.73 14.15 -7.85
N ASP A 112 7.75 13.74 -8.62
CA ASP A 112 7.98 14.36 -9.92
C ASP A 112 7.01 13.80 -10.98
N HIS A 113 6.85 14.56 -12.07
CA HIS A 113 6.07 14.21 -13.25
C HIS A 113 4.60 13.83 -12.99
N TYR A 114 4.07 14.09 -11.78
CA TYR A 114 2.76 13.60 -11.32
C TYR A 114 2.61 12.07 -11.47
N ALA A 115 3.72 11.33 -11.31
CA ALA A 115 3.73 9.88 -11.44
C ALA A 115 2.77 9.21 -10.43
N ASP A 116 2.72 9.73 -9.20
CA ASP A 116 1.80 9.32 -8.15
C ASP A 116 0.33 9.45 -8.57
N VAL A 117 -0.06 10.56 -9.19
CA VAL A 117 -1.41 10.79 -9.71
C VAL A 117 -1.75 9.79 -10.83
N ALA A 118 -0.80 9.54 -11.73
CA ALA A 118 -0.99 8.57 -12.81
C ALA A 118 -1.17 7.15 -12.26
N TRP A 119 -0.30 6.72 -11.33
CA TRP A 119 -0.39 5.40 -10.69
C TRP A 119 -1.64 5.25 -9.84
N LYS A 120 -2.07 6.30 -9.14
CA LYS A 120 -3.34 6.30 -8.41
C LYS A 120 -4.49 5.95 -9.34
N ARG A 121 -4.59 6.62 -10.49
CA ARG A 121 -5.65 6.35 -11.49
C ARG A 121 -5.55 4.93 -12.04
N ALA A 122 -4.34 4.43 -12.30
CA ALA A 122 -4.13 3.09 -12.83
C ALA A 122 -4.57 1.99 -11.84
N PHE A 123 -4.26 2.16 -10.55
CA PHE A 123 -4.72 1.25 -9.49
C PHE A 123 -6.22 1.38 -9.21
N ASP A 124 -6.76 2.60 -9.13
CA ASP A 124 -8.19 2.83 -8.92
C ASP A 124 -9.04 2.25 -10.08
N ALA A 125 -8.51 2.24 -11.30
CA ALA A 125 -9.14 1.64 -12.48
C ALA A 125 -8.96 0.11 -12.58
N GLY A 126 -8.18 -0.50 -11.68
CA GLY A 126 -7.91 -1.94 -11.69
C GLY A 126 -7.03 -2.42 -12.86
N VAL A 127 -6.34 -1.51 -13.57
CA VAL A 127 -5.41 -1.87 -14.66
C VAL A 127 -4.19 -2.62 -14.09
N PHE A 128 -3.77 -2.24 -12.89
CA PHE A 128 -2.74 -2.91 -12.12
C PHE A 128 -3.22 -3.16 -10.69
N VAL A 129 -2.67 -4.19 -10.05
CA VAL A 129 -2.86 -4.44 -8.62
C VAL A 129 -1.80 -3.64 -7.85
N GLY A 130 -2.25 -2.77 -6.95
CA GLY A 130 -1.37 -1.91 -6.16
C GLY A 130 -2.03 -1.41 -4.88
N PRO A 131 -1.28 -0.69 -4.03
CA PRO A 131 -1.80 -0.13 -2.79
C PRO A 131 -2.77 1.02 -3.08
N ARG A 132 -3.60 1.38 -2.10
CA ARG A 132 -4.44 2.57 -2.18
C ARG A 132 -3.56 3.82 -2.01
N LEU A 133 -3.52 4.66 -3.04
CA LEU A 133 -2.71 5.87 -3.03
C LEU A 133 -3.53 7.12 -2.65
N PHE A 134 -2.92 7.92 -1.75
CA PHE A 134 -3.29 9.30 -1.42
C PHE A 134 -2.14 10.19 -1.88
N VAL A 135 -2.40 11.10 -2.79
CA VAL A 135 -1.36 11.74 -3.63
C VAL A 135 -1.49 13.25 -3.58
N CYS A 136 -0.37 13.97 -3.68
CA CYS A 136 -0.37 15.43 -3.78
C CYS A 136 0.27 15.95 -5.09
N GLY A 137 0.89 15.09 -5.90
CA GLY A 137 1.76 15.55 -6.98
C GLY A 137 2.98 16.27 -6.41
N LYS A 138 3.36 17.40 -7.00
CA LYS A 138 4.51 18.19 -6.54
C LYS A 138 4.24 18.86 -5.19
N ALA A 139 5.21 18.76 -4.28
CA ALA A 139 5.21 19.51 -3.03
C ALA A 139 5.37 21.01 -3.30
N MET A 140 4.77 21.87 -2.49
CA MET A 140 4.96 23.32 -2.59
C MET A 140 6.13 23.77 -1.70
N CYS A 141 6.94 24.70 -2.19
CA CYS A 141 8.05 25.27 -1.43
C CYS A 141 8.21 26.79 -1.69
N ILE A 142 9.01 27.43 -0.84
CA ILE A 142 9.46 28.82 -1.00
C ILE A 142 10.88 28.86 -1.56
N THR A 143 11.31 30.03 -2.02
CA THR A 143 12.69 30.31 -2.43
C THR A 143 13.67 29.95 -1.31
N GLY A 144 14.63 29.07 -1.59
CA GLY A 144 15.61 28.56 -0.62
C GLY A 144 15.03 27.60 0.44
N GLY A 145 13.77 27.20 0.32
CA GLY A 145 13.14 26.21 1.21
C GLY A 145 13.62 24.78 0.97
N HIS A 146 13.18 23.84 1.82
CA HIS A 146 13.64 22.43 1.78
C HIS A 146 13.43 21.75 0.42
N GLY A 147 12.30 22.02 -0.24
CA GLY A 147 12.00 21.49 -1.58
C GLY A 147 12.51 22.35 -2.74
N HIS A 148 13.19 23.47 -2.47
CA HIS A 148 13.63 24.37 -3.53
C HIS A 148 14.67 23.68 -4.42
N GLY A 149 14.41 23.68 -5.74
CA GLY A 149 15.27 23.05 -6.73
C GLY A 149 15.18 21.52 -6.79
N THR A 150 14.30 20.88 -6.02
CA THR A 150 14.09 19.43 -6.10
C THR A 150 13.05 19.08 -7.15
N LEU A 151 13.23 17.93 -7.80
CA LEU A 151 12.34 17.43 -8.85
C LEU A 151 10.89 17.27 -8.38
N GLY A 152 10.69 16.77 -7.17
CA GLY A 152 9.37 16.54 -6.57
C GLY A 152 8.64 17.77 -6.04
N SER A 153 9.18 18.98 -6.21
CA SER A 153 8.59 20.21 -5.67
C SER A 153 8.39 21.31 -6.71
N VAL A 154 7.57 22.29 -6.37
CA VAL A 154 7.33 23.52 -7.12
C VAL A 154 7.48 24.72 -6.18
N GLU A 155 8.27 25.71 -6.59
CA GLU A 155 8.36 27.01 -5.92
C GLU A 155 7.10 27.82 -6.22
N VAL A 156 6.53 28.46 -5.19
CA VAL A 156 5.25 29.16 -5.30
C VAL A 156 5.24 30.55 -4.67
N ASP A 157 6.41 31.11 -4.32
CA ASP A 157 6.54 32.45 -3.70
C ASP A 157 7.04 33.58 -4.62
N GLY A 158 7.41 33.26 -5.87
CA GLY A 158 7.63 34.23 -6.97
C GLY A 158 9.08 34.64 -7.17
#